data_AF-A0A8T4D6J0-F1
#
_entry.id   AF-A0A8T4D6J0-F1
#
_cell.length_a   1.000
_cell.length_b   1.000
_cell.length_c   1.000
_cell.angle_alpha   90.00
_cell.angle_beta   90.00
_cell.angle_gamma   90.00
#
_symmetry.space_group_name_H-M   'P 1'
#
loop_
_entity.id
_entity.type
_entity.pdbx_description
1 polymer ?
#
loop_
_entity_poly.entity_id
_entity_poly.type
_entity_poly.pdbx_seq_one_letter_code
_entity_poly.pdbx_strand_id
1 'polypeptide(L)'
;MTATSDNQPKKMSKLQTAVIVVIAFTVTIVAFYYLGVFDEFQAIDNPTPDSTPLTPARNLEGTWKTAFPVTFYIKTDFETFGELKDVGSENRTMTWIITGTAEENVVNVEVRFAVSNRQLVSESGYVPDVSPNFYTGTINGTRLTLTTGDKFSESGIVGEFNFTTDIITGTWHDNWSIAYEQEVYTATNSLILTRQ
;
A
#
# COMPACT_ATOMS: atom_id res chain seq x y z
N MET A 1 -17.47 -27.18 -61.52
CA MET A 1 -18.01 -27.05 -60.15
C MET A 1 -16.83 -27.24 -59.21
N THR A 2 -16.35 -26.16 -58.61
CA THR A 2 -15.13 -26.10 -57.81
C THR A 2 -15.53 -26.22 -56.34
N ALA A 3 -15.15 -27.30 -55.67
CA ALA A 3 -15.43 -27.49 -54.24
C ALA A 3 -14.38 -26.74 -53.42
N THR A 4 -14.79 -25.66 -52.77
CA THR A 4 -14.02 -24.92 -51.77
C THR A 4 -13.92 -25.76 -50.50
N SER A 5 -12.70 -26.21 -50.16
CA SER A 5 -12.39 -26.87 -48.89
C SER A 5 -12.37 -25.84 -47.77
N ASP A 6 -13.43 -25.83 -46.96
CA ASP A 6 -13.60 -24.99 -45.77
C ASP A 6 -12.66 -25.47 -44.66
N ASN A 7 -11.50 -24.82 -44.54
CA ASN A 7 -10.46 -25.17 -43.57
C ASN A 7 -10.70 -24.43 -42.25
N GLN A 8 -11.72 -24.85 -41.50
CA GLN A 8 -12.01 -24.31 -40.18
C GLN A 8 -10.90 -24.71 -39.17
N PRO A 9 -10.27 -23.75 -38.47
CA PRO A 9 -9.23 -24.06 -37.50
C PRO A 9 -9.81 -24.85 -36.32
N LYS A 10 -9.22 -26.02 -36.07
CA LYS A 10 -9.61 -26.94 -34.99
C LYS A 10 -9.49 -26.22 -33.65
N LYS A 11 -10.63 -25.95 -32.98
CA LYS A 11 -10.66 -25.36 -31.63
C LYS A 11 -9.83 -26.22 -30.68
N MET A 12 -8.73 -25.66 -30.20
CA MET A 12 -7.90 -26.27 -29.16
C MET A 12 -8.67 -26.37 -27.84
N SER A 13 -8.49 -27.47 -27.12
CA SER A 13 -9.06 -27.63 -25.79
C SER A 13 -8.31 -26.74 -24.79
N LYS A 14 -8.99 -26.35 -23.69
CA LYS A 14 -8.40 -25.52 -22.63
C LYS A 14 -7.10 -26.12 -22.05
N LEU A 15 -7.01 -27.45 -22.03
CA LEU A 15 -5.81 -28.18 -21.59
C LEU A 15 -4.64 -28.00 -22.57
N GLN A 16 -4.91 -28.01 -23.88
CA GLN A 16 -3.89 -27.78 -24.90
C GLN A 16 -3.39 -26.34 -24.87
N THR A 17 -4.27 -25.36 -24.62
CA THR A 17 -3.86 -23.96 -24.45
C THR A 17 -2.97 -23.78 -23.22
N ALA A 18 -3.31 -24.39 -22.08
CA ALA A 18 -2.51 -24.30 -20.86
C ALA A 18 -1.10 -24.89 -21.04
N VAL A 19 -0.98 -26.04 -21.70
CA VAL A 19 0.32 -26.68 -21.97
C VAL A 19 1.19 -25.82 -22.87
N ILE A 20 0.63 -25.20 -23.92
CA ILE A 20 1.40 -24.31 -24.80
C ILE A 20 1.90 -23.08 -24.05
N VAL A 21 1.09 -22.49 -23.16
CA VAL A 21 1.50 -21.31 -22.37
C VAL A 21 2.66 -21.65 -21.43
N VAL A 22 2.60 -22.79 -20.74
CA VAL A 22 3.68 -23.22 -19.83
C VAL A 22 4.98 -23.48 -20.59
N ILE A 23 4.91 -24.19 -21.72
CA ILE A 23 6.09 -24.46 -22.55
C ILE A 23 6.67 -23.14 -23.07
N ALA A 24 5.84 -22.24 -23.61
CA ALA A 24 6.30 -20.94 -24.09
C ALA A 24 7.00 -20.14 -22.99
N PHE A 25 6.46 -20.12 -21.77
CA PHE A 25 7.02 -19.38 -20.63
C PHE A 25 8.37 -19.95 -20.16
N THR A 26 8.49 -21.29 -20.12
CA THR A 26 9.77 -21.93 -19.76
C THR A 26 10.86 -21.71 -20.82
N VAL A 27 10.49 -21.70 -22.11
CA VAL A 27 11.43 -21.44 -23.20
C VAL A 27 11.93 -19.99 -23.18
N THR A 28 11.08 -19.00 -22.85
CA THR A 28 11.54 -17.61 -22.70
C THR A 28 12.52 -17.46 -21.54
N ILE A 29 12.24 -18.05 -20.38
CA ILE A 29 13.14 -17.97 -19.21
C ILE A 29 14.52 -18.59 -19.53
N VAL A 30 14.54 -19.74 -20.21
CA VAL A 30 15.79 -20.39 -20.63
C VAL A 30 16.50 -19.55 -21.70
N ALA A 31 15.76 -18.94 -22.64
CA ALA A 31 16.36 -18.06 -23.64
C ALA A 31 17.01 -16.81 -23.02
N PHE A 32 16.43 -16.21 -21.98
CA PHE A 32 17.06 -15.12 -21.24
C PHE A 32 18.34 -15.54 -20.50
N TYR A 33 18.43 -16.81 -20.08
CA TYR A 33 19.63 -17.37 -19.44
C TYR A 33 20.77 -17.61 -20.45
N TYR A 34 20.46 -18.04 -21.68
CA TYR A 34 21.46 -18.35 -22.70
C TYR A 34 21.85 -17.17 -23.60
N LEU A 35 21.04 -16.10 -23.69
CA LEU A 35 21.34 -14.91 -24.50
C LEU A 35 22.24 -13.88 -23.80
N GLY A 36 22.78 -14.18 -22.62
CA GLY A 36 23.78 -13.33 -21.97
C GLY A 36 23.28 -11.95 -21.54
N VAL A 37 21.96 -11.75 -21.40
CA VAL A 37 21.38 -10.48 -20.90
C VAL A 37 21.73 -10.23 -19.41
N PHE A 38 22.40 -11.18 -18.75
CA PHE A 38 22.94 -11.07 -17.40
C PHE A 38 24.48 -11.14 -17.32
N ASP A 39 25.20 -11.18 -18.44
CA ASP A 39 26.67 -11.31 -18.44
C ASP A 39 27.43 -9.99 -18.20
N GLU A 40 26.73 -8.88 -17.91
CA GLU A 40 27.35 -7.59 -17.54
C GLU A 40 27.46 -7.39 -16.01
N PHE A 41 27.90 -8.41 -15.27
CA PHE A 41 28.26 -8.28 -13.85
C PHE A 41 29.52 -9.07 -13.47
N GLN A 42 30.51 -9.13 -14.36
CA GLN A 42 31.84 -9.67 -14.05
C GLN A 42 32.92 -8.67 -14.47
N ALA A 43 33.10 -7.60 -13.69
CA ALA A 43 34.41 -6.99 -13.41
C ALA A 43 34.28 -5.77 -12.49
N ILE A 44 34.76 -5.89 -11.25
CA ILE A 44 35.85 -5.09 -10.63
C ILE A 44 35.84 -5.44 -9.13
N ASP A 45 36.87 -6.16 -8.69
CA ASP A 45 37.25 -6.27 -7.28
C ASP A 45 37.61 -4.87 -6.76
N ASN A 46 36.60 -4.14 -6.28
CA ASN A 46 36.76 -3.07 -5.31
C ASN A 46 36.06 -3.56 -4.03
N PRO A 47 36.66 -3.46 -2.83
CA PRO A 47 35.94 -3.76 -1.60
C PRO A 47 34.85 -2.68 -1.43
N THR A 48 33.67 -2.98 -1.96
CA THR A 48 32.46 -2.16 -1.89
C THR A 48 31.82 -2.50 -0.54
N PRO A 49 31.29 -1.51 0.20
CA PRO A 49 30.97 -1.65 1.61
C PRO A 49 29.90 -2.72 1.80
N ASP A 50 30.06 -3.54 2.84
CA ASP A 50 29.10 -4.50 3.37
C ASP A 50 27.71 -4.39 2.76
N SER A 51 27.41 -5.21 1.75
CA SER A 51 26.03 -5.43 1.29
C SER A 51 25.34 -6.37 2.28
N THR A 52 25.33 -5.99 3.56
CA THR A 52 24.42 -6.62 4.51
C THR A 52 23.01 -6.38 3.94
N PRO A 53 22.17 -7.41 3.79
CA PRO A 53 20.80 -7.21 3.35
C PRO A 53 20.17 -6.10 4.20
N LEU A 54 19.72 -5.01 3.56
CA LEU A 54 19.09 -3.93 4.29
C LEU A 54 17.88 -4.51 5.02
N THR A 55 17.80 -4.19 6.31
CA THR A 55 16.70 -4.62 7.15
C THR A 55 15.39 -4.06 6.57
N PRO A 56 14.25 -4.74 6.76
CA PRO A 56 12.97 -4.25 6.25
C PRO A 56 12.67 -2.80 6.64
N ALA A 57 13.06 -2.36 7.84
CA ALA A 57 12.95 -0.95 8.26
C ALA A 57 13.81 -0.01 7.41
N ARG A 58 15.09 -0.34 7.17
CA ARG A 58 15.97 0.49 6.32
C ARG A 58 15.45 0.62 4.90
N ASN A 59 14.80 -0.43 4.39
CA ASN A 59 14.16 -0.39 3.09
C ASN A 59 12.91 0.50 3.06
N LEU A 60 12.34 0.88 4.20
CA LEU A 60 11.14 1.70 4.27
C LEU A 60 11.44 3.17 4.63
N GLU A 61 12.60 3.44 5.22
CA GLU A 61 13.04 4.80 5.54
C GLU A 61 13.03 5.71 4.30
N GLY A 62 12.56 6.94 4.51
CA GLY A 62 12.47 7.95 3.46
C GLY A 62 11.17 8.74 3.49
N THR A 63 10.94 9.53 2.43
CA THR A 63 9.71 10.29 2.23
C THR A 63 8.83 9.59 1.21
N TRP A 64 7.56 9.44 1.53
CA TRP A 64 6.56 8.77 0.72
C TRP A 64 5.38 9.70 0.51
N LYS A 65 4.78 9.70 -0.67
CA LYS A 65 3.70 10.63 -0.99
C LYS A 65 2.63 9.98 -1.85
N THR A 66 1.37 10.34 -1.61
CA THR A 66 0.28 10.01 -2.52
C THR A 66 0.44 10.80 -3.83
N ALA A 67 0.40 10.11 -4.98
CA ALA A 67 0.49 10.77 -6.28
C ALA A 67 -0.74 11.64 -6.59
N PHE A 68 -1.92 11.24 -6.10
CA PHE A 68 -3.19 11.95 -6.23
C PHE A 68 -3.93 11.99 -4.88
N PRO A 69 -4.85 12.93 -4.66
CA PRO A 69 -5.68 12.93 -3.46
C PRO A 69 -6.47 11.62 -3.33
N VAL A 70 -6.42 11.01 -2.14
CA VAL A 70 -7.12 9.76 -1.82
C VAL A 70 -8.38 10.08 -1.04
N THR A 71 -9.49 9.39 -1.32
CA THR A 71 -10.74 9.57 -0.58
C THR A 71 -10.70 8.83 0.75
N PHE A 72 -10.99 9.58 1.81
CA PHE A 72 -11.21 9.13 3.17
C PHE A 72 -12.68 9.28 3.51
N TYR A 73 -13.28 8.20 3.97
CA TYR A 73 -14.64 8.16 4.47
C TYR A 73 -14.63 8.42 5.98
N ILE A 74 -15.74 8.98 6.46
CA ILE A 74 -15.84 9.47 7.83
C ILE A 74 -17.10 8.87 8.44
N LYS A 75 -16.94 8.21 9.60
CA LYS A 75 -18.05 7.82 10.46
C LYS A 75 -18.00 8.54 11.80
N THR A 76 -19.18 8.78 12.37
CA THR A 76 -19.33 9.20 13.76
C THR A 76 -20.51 8.46 14.37
N ASP A 77 -20.55 8.35 15.70
CA ASP A 77 -21.73 7.90 16.44
C ASP A 77 -22.46 9.06 17.13
N PHE A 78 -22.18 10.31 16.74
CA PHE A 78 -22.70 11.52 17.37
C PHE A 78 -24.23 11.54 17.55
N GLU A 79 -24.99 11.01 16.58
CA GLU A 79 -26.46 10.99 16.64
C GLU A 79 -27.03 9.80 17.41
N THR A 80 -26.27 8.71 17.53
CA THR A 80 -26.75 7.39 17.98
C THR A 80 -26.16 6.96 19.32
N PHE A 81 -25.00 7.48 19.71
CA PHE A 81 -24.22 7.13 20.90
C PHE A 81 -24.01 5.62 21.04
N GLY A 82 -23.08 5.08 20.26
CA GLY A 82 -22.68 3.66 20.26
C GLY A 82 -22.83 2.93 18.92
N GLU A 83 -23.22 3.62 17.84
CA GLU A 83 -23.23 3.05 16.48
C GLU A 83 -22.61 4.03 15.48
N LEU A 84 -21.41 3.71 14.98
CA LEU A 84 -20.73 4.49 13.93
C LEU A 84 -21.54 4.46 12.62
N LYS A 85 -21.86 5.64 12.09
CA LYS A 85 -22.56 5.82 10.81
C LYS A 85 -21.76 6.70 9.87
N ASP A 86 -21.77 6.39 8.59
CA ASP A 86 -21.11 7.21 7.57
C ASP A 86 -21.79 8.58 7.49
N VAL A 87 -20.99 9.63 7.70
CA VAL A 87 -21.44 11.03 7.69
C VAL A 87 -20.79 11.85 6.59
N GLY A 88 -19.90 11.26 5.80
CA GLY A 88 -19.32 11.93 4.65
C GLY A 88 -17.96 11.41 4.23
N SER A 89 -17.24 12.25 3.50
CA SER A 89 -15.91 11.95 3.01
C SER A 89 -15.09 13.21 2.76
N GLU A 90 -13.79 13.03 2.62
CA GLU A 90 -12.85 14.07 2.21
C GLU A 90 -11.71 13.47 1.40
N ASN A 91 -11.05 14.28 0.58
CA ASN A 91 -9.86 13.85 -0.15
C ASN A 91 -8.60 14.35 0.56
N ARG A 92 -7.66 13.45 0.85
CA ARG A 92 -6.37 13.79 1.46
C ARG A 92 -5.22 13.54 0.49
N THR A 93 -4.34 14.54 0.36
CA THR A 93 -3.00 14.34 -0.18
C THR A 93 -2.06 14.13 1.00
N MET A 94 -1.37 13.00 1.07
CA MET A 94 -0.55 12.63 2.23
C MET A 94 0.93 12.58 1.87
N THR A 95 1.76 12.98 2.83
CA THR A 95 3.21 12.80 2.83
C THR A 95 3.60 12.11 4.12
N TRP A 96 4.26 10.96 4.02
CA TRP A 96 4.81 10.24 5.17
C TRP A 96 6.31 10.42 5.21
N ILE A 97 6.85 10.68 6.38
CA ILE A 97 8.28 10.69 6.65
C ILE A 97 8.55 9.52 7.59
N ILE A 98 9.23 8.51 7.08
CA ILE A 98 9.52 7.27 7.79
C ILE A 98 10.99 7.28 8.21
N THR A 99 11.23 7.09 9.51
CA THR A 99 12.57 7.05 10.10
C THR A 99 12.76 5.79 10.93
N GLY A 100 13.95 5.21 10.90
CA GLY A 100 14.27 4.03 11.70
C GLY A 100 14.31 4.32 13.19
N THR A 101 14.15 3.27 13.99
CA THR A 101 14.39 3.31 15.43
C THR A 101 15.63 2.49 15.80
N ALA A 102 15.89 2.32 17.10
CA ALA A 102 16.91 1.39 17.56
C ALA A 102 16.52 -0.09 17.35
N GLU A 103 15.23 -0.37 17.12
CA GLU A 103 14.71 -1.72 16.86
C GLU A 103 14.62 -1.97 15.35
N GLU A 104 15.18 -3.10 14.90
CA GLU A 104 15.39 -3.41 13.47
C GLU A 104 14.10 -3.44 12.63
N ASN A 105 12.96 -3.73 13.26
CA ASN A 105 11.66 -3.88 12.60
C ASN A 105 10.64 -2.82 13.02
N VAL A 106 11.11 -1.73 13.63
CA VAL A 106 10.25 -0.64 14.11
C VAL A 106 10.71 0.69 13.52
N VAL A 107 9.75 1.45 13.03
CA VAL A 107 9.95 2.78 12.43
C VAL A 107 9.04 3.81 13.10
N ASN A 108 9.46 5.06 13.12
CA ASN A 108 8.59 6.20 13.40
C ASN A 108 8.03 6.74 12.08
N VAL A 109 6.75 7.07 12.06
CA VAL A 109 6.06 7.58 10.88
C VAL A 109 5.38 8.90 11.22
N GLU A 110 5.92 9.99 10.68
CA GLU A 110 5.25 11.29 10.68
C GLU A 110 4.37 11.39 9.44
N VAL A 111 3.08 11.64 9.64
CA VAL A 111 2.08 11.74 8.58
C VAL A 111 1.60 13.19 8.48
N ARG A 112 1.91 13.82 7.35
CA ARG A 112 1.36 15.13 6.98
C ARG A 112 0.27 14.95 5.95
N PHE A 113 -0.78 15.75 6.03
CA PHE A 113 -1.82 15.73 5.01
C PHE A 113 -2.45 17.10 4.77
N ALA A 114 -2.96 17.29 3.55
CA ALA A 114 -3.81 18.40 3.18
C ALA A 114 -5.17 17.87 2.75
N VAL A 115 -6.24 18.47 3.28
CA VAL A 115 -7.63 18.09 3.00
C VAL A 115 -8.18 18.93 1.85
N SER A 116 -8.97 18.28 0.99
CA SER A 116 -9.72 18.89 -0.11
C SER A 116 -11.06 18.18 -0.29
N ASN A 117 -12.01 18.83 -0.97
CA ASN A 117 -13.31 18.25 -1.33
C ASN A 117 -14.05 17.55 -0.16
N ARG A 118 -14.02 18.16 1.03
CA ARG A 118 -14.73 17.65 2.20
C ARG A 118 -16.23 17.83 2.02
N GLN A 119 -16.97 16.72 2.07
CA GLN A 119 -18.42 16.65 1.98
C GLN A 119 -18.94 15.94 3.23
N LEU A 120 -19.61 16.68 4.10
CA LEU A 120 -20.16 16.17 5.35
C LEU A 120 -21.66 16.42 5.41
N VAL A 121 -22.38 15.50 6.03
CA VAL A 121 -23.73 15.76 6.52
C VAL A 121 -23.66 16.90 7.54
N SER A 122 -24.63 17.82 7.47
CA SER A 122 -24.72 18.95 8.40
C SER A 122 -24.86 18.43 9.83
N GLU A 123 -24.18 19.09 10.78
CA GLU A 123 -24.22 18.71 12.21
C GLU A 123 -23.79 17.26 12.51
N SER A 124 -22.99 16.63 11.63
CA SER A 124 -22.47 15.26 11.79
C SER A 124 -21.62 15.00 13.05
N GLY A 125 -21.28 16.04 13.80
CA GLY A 125 -20.34 15.97 14.90
C GLY A 125 -18.89 15.75 14.47
N TYR A 126 -18.55 15.55 13.20
CA TYR A 126 -17.16 15.22 12.86
C TYR A 126 -16.16 16.32 13.30
N VAL A 127 -15.21 15.95 14.15
CA VAL A 127 -14.08 16.78 14.60
C VAL A 127 -12.85 16.37 13.79
N PRO A 128 -12.33 17.25 12.90
CA PRO A 128 -11.20 16.91 12.05
C PRO A 128 -9.90 16.69 12.82
N ASP A 129 -9.14 15.70 12.38
CA ASP A 129 -7.78 15.44 12.82
C ASP A 129 -6.79 16.53 12.36
N VAL A 130 -5.71 16.70 13.12
CA VAL A 130 -4.74 17.80 12.96
C VAL A 130 -3.43 17.26 12.38
N SER A 131 -2.99 17.80 11.26
CA SER A 131 -1.68 17.45 10.68
C SER A 131 -0.55 18.29 11.32
N PRO A 132 0.63 17.71 11.63
CA PRO A 132 1.01 16.30 11.44
C PRO A 132 0.51 15.36 12.55
N ASN A 133 0.30 14.10 12.18
CA ASN A 133 0.11 12.97 13.11
C ASN A 133 1.39 12.14 13.20
N PHE A 134 1.59 11.45 14.33
CA PHE A 134 2.77 10.61 14.57
C PHE A 134 2.36 9.20 14.97
N TYR A 135 2.95 8.20 14.32
CA TYR A 135 2.64 6.80 14.51
C TYR A 135 3.92 5.97 14.66
N THR A 136 3.77 4.79 15.26
CA THR A 136 4.79 3.75 15.26
C THR A 136 4.42 2.69 14.23
N GLY A 137 5.37 2.31 13.38
CA GLY A 137 5.21 1.24 12.42
C GLY A 137 5.98 -0.01 12.83
N THR A 138 5.32 -1.17 12.84
CA THR A 138 5.97 -2.47 12.99
C THR A 138 6.01 -3.20 11.66
N ILE A 139 7.17 -3.75 11.32
CA ILE A 139 7.43 -4.40 10.04
C ILE A 139 7.58 -5.91 10.22
N ASN A 140 6.87 -6.69 9.40
CA ASN A 140 7.02 -8.14 9.32
C ASN A 140 7.05 -8.56 7.86
N GLY A 141 8.24 -8.89 7.35
CA GLY A 141 8.45 -9.13 5.92
C GLY A 141 8.16 -7.87 5.10
N THR A 142 7.21 -7.95 4.17
CA THR A 142 6.76 -6.83 3.32
C THR A 142 5.50 -6.14 3.86
N ARG A 143 5.12 -6.40 5.11
CA ARG A 143 3.94 -5.80 5.76
C ARG A 143 4.38 -4.79 6.80
N LEU A 144 3.74 -3.63 6.77
CA LEU A 144 3.83 -2.55 7.75
C LEU A 144 2.47 -2.40 8.43
N THR A 145 2.44 -2.49 9.75
CA THR A 145 1.27 -2.15 10.56
C THR A 145 1.56 -0.85 11.30
N LEU A 146 0.71 0.16 11.11
CA LEU A 146 0.82 1.42 11.85
C LEU A 146 -0.07 1.38 13.08
N THR A 147 0.48 1.84 14.20
CA THR A 147 -0.24 2.00 15.45
C THR A 147 -0.08 3.41 16.02
N THR A 148 -1.12 3.93 16.65
CA THR A 148 -1.03 5.14 17.47
C THR A 148 -0.55 4.79 18.88
N GLY A 149 0.29 5.66 19.45
CA GLY A 149 0.68 5.57 20.87
C GLY A 149 -0.40 6.07 21.82
N ASP A 150 -1.49 6.65 21.29
CA ASP A 150 -2.53 7.26 22.08
C ASP A 150 -3.54 6.24 22.62
N LYS A 151 -3.83 6.35 23.91
CA LYS A 151 -4.75 5.48 24.68
C LYS A 151 -6.23 5.64 24.30
N PHE A 152 -6.54 6.46 23.29
CA PHE A 152 -7.90 6.82 22.90
C PHE A 152 -8.42 6.05 21.67
N SER A 153 -7.60 5.16 21.10
CA SER A 153 -8.02 4.25 20.03
C SER A 153 -8.21 2.83 20.59
N GLU A 154 -9.35 2.19 20.30
CA GLU A 154 -9.68 0.87 20.88
C GLU A 154 -8.77 -0.26 20.39
N SER A 155 -8.29 -0.19 19.15
CA SER A 155 -7.40 -1.19 18.56
C SER A 155 -5.93 -0.80 18.60
N GLY A 156 -5.60 0.48 18.78
CA GLY A 156 -4.26 1.01 18.54
C GLY A 156 -3.84 1.03 17.07
N ILE A 157 -4.48 0.26 16.19
CA ILE A 157 -4.08 0.05 14.79
C ILE A 157 -4.77 1.07 13.89
N VAL A 158 -3.96 1.79 13.15
CA VAL A 158 -4.37 2.90 12.27
C VAL A 158 -4.37 2.48 10.80
N GLY A 159 -3.62 1.43 10.46
CA GLY A 159 -3.66 0.89 9.12
C GLY A 159 -2.68 -0.25 8.90
N GLU A 160 -2.94 -0.99 7.84
CA GLU A 160 -2.13 -2.11 7.42
C GLU A 160 -1.76 -1.97 5.96
N PHE A 161 -0.46 -2.11 5.69
CA PHE A 161 0.14 -1.79 4.42
C PHE A 161 1.07 -2.90 3.97
N ASN A 162 1.06 -3.16 2.68
CA ASN A 162 2.14 -3.87 2.01
C ASN A 162 3.08 -2.85 1.40
N PHE A 163 4.37 -3.16 1.39
CA PHE A 163 5.36 -2.29 0.78
C PHE A 163 6.36 -3.05 -0.08
N THR A 164 6.89 -2.33 -1.04
CA THR A 164 8.05 -2.69 -1.87
C THR A 164 9.10 -1.59 -1.71
N THR A 165 10.15 -1.61 -2.52
CA THR A 165 11.13 -0.51 -2.55
C THR A 165 10.47 0.84 -2.83
N ASP A 166 9.52 0.91 -3.77
CA ASP A 166 9.05 2.20 -4.31
C ASP A 166 7.57 2.50 -4.05
N ILE A 167 6.82 1.51 -3.56
CA ILE A 167 5.38 1.62 -3.33
C ILE A 167 5.00 1.10 -1.96
N ILE A 168 4.20 1.88 -1.22
CA ILE A 168 3.40 1.43 -0.07
C ILE A 168 1.94 1.42 -0.52
N THR A 169 1.20 0.36 -0.21
CA THR A 169 -0.22 0.24 -0.53
C THR A 169 -0.96 -0.44 0.60
N GLY A 170 -2.10 0.10 1.00
CA GLY A 170 -2.88 -0.50 2.07
C GLY A 170 -4.17 0.22 2.37
N THR A 171 -4.69 -0.09 3.55
CA THR A 171 -5.96 0.45 4.05
C THR A 171 -5.68 1.25 5.30
N TRP A 172 -6.19 2.46 5.33
CA TRP A 172 -6.19 3.31 6.50
C TRP A 172 -7.51 3.14 7.25
N HIS A 173 -7.44 3.12 8.58
CA HIS A 173 -8.57 2.98 9.48
C HIS A 173 -8.17 3.55 10.86
N ASP A 174 -8.25 4.87 11.01
CA ASP A 174 -7.97 5.56 12.27
C ASP A 174 -9.29 5.77 13.03
N ASN A 175 -9.31 5.45 14.32
CA ASN A 175 -10.46 5.61 15.19
C ASN A 175 -10.02 6.29 16.48
N TRP A 176 -10.80 7.27 16.92
CA TRP A 176 -10.59 7.92 18.20
C TRP A 176 -11.90 8.37 18.85
N SER A 177 -11.86 8.46 20.17
CA SER A 177 -12.96 8.95 21.00
C SER A 177 -12.60 10.28 21.65
N ILE A 178 -13.50 11.27 21.52
CA ILE A 178 -13.43 12.52 22.31
C ILE A 178 -14.67 12.63 23.18
N ALA A 179 -15.76 13.18 22.63
CA ALA A 179 -17.08 13.19 23.25
C ALA A 179 -17.97 12.05 22.73
N TYR A 180 -17.63 11.54 21.55
CA TYR A 180 -18.25 10.47 20.79
C TYR A 180 -17.14 9.83 19.93
N GLU A 181 -17.42 8.65 19.39
CA GLU A 181 -16.53 7.87 18.55
C GLU A 181 -16.53 8.40 17.12
N GLN A 182 -15.36 8.36 16.51
CA GLN A 182 -15.16 8.77 15.13
C GLN A 182 -14.19 7.83 14.46
N GLU A 183 -14.42 7.57 13.18
CA GLU A 183 -13.55 6.74 12.35
C GLU A 183 -13.28 7.45 11.04
N VAL A 184 -12.02 7.51 10.63
CA VAL A 184 -11.59 7.96 9.32
C VAL A 184 -10.85 6.82 8.63
N TYR A 185 -11.38 6.38 7.50
CA TYR A 185 -10.91 5.18 6.83
C TYR A 185 -10.87 5.35 5.32
N THR A 186 -10.11 4.50 4.64
CA THR A 186 -10.10 4.44 3.16
C THR A 186 -10.81 3.17 2.69
N ALA A 187 -11.13 3.12 1.40
CA ALA A 187 -11.46 1.85 0.78
C ALA A 187 -10.27 0.88 0.87
N THR A 188 -10.54 -0.42 0.75
CA THR A 188 -9.51 -1.46 0.84
C THR A 188 -8.41 -1.24 -0.20
N ASN A 189 -7.16 -1.18 0.25
CA ASN A 189 -5.96 -1.00 -0.57
C ASN A 189 -5.97 0.26 -1.46
N SER A 190 -6.75 1.29 -1.11
CA SER A 190 -6.82 2.52 -1.92
C SER A 190 -5.81 3.59 -1.52
N LEU A 191 -5.15 3.48 -0.35
CA LEU A 191 -4.07 4.37 0.01
C LEU A 191 -2.77 3.85 -0.61
N ILE A 192 -2.27 4.58 -1.60
CA ILE A 192 -1.04 4.26 -2.32
C ILE A 192 -0.07 5.42 -2.15
N LEU A 193 1.11 5.15 -1.62
CA LEU A 193 2.21 6.10 -1.54
C LEU A 193 3.37 5.63 -2.39
N THR A 194 4.02 6.58 -3.07
CA THR A 194 5.23 6.36 -3.85
C THR A 194 6.40 7.03 -3.16
N ARG A 195 7.57 6.37 -3.17
CA ARG A 195 8.82 6.98 -2.69
C ARG A 195 9.11 8.28 -3.45
N GLN A 196 9.70 9.27 -2.78
CA GLN A 196 10.11 10.57 -3.34
C GLN A 196 11.62 10.65 -3.52
#